data_AF-A0A3A9AAM4-F1
#
_entry.id   AF-A0A3A9AAM4-F1
#
_cell.length_a   1.000
_cell.length_b   1.000
_cell.length_c   1.000
_cell.angle_alpha   90.00
_cell.angle_beta   90.00
_cell.angle_gamma   90.00
#
_symmetry.space_group_name_H-M   'P 1'
#
loop_
_entity.id
_entity.type
_entity.pdbx_description
1 polymer ?
#
loop_
_entity_poly.entity_id
_entity_poly.type
_entity_poly.pdbx_seq_one_letter_code
_entity_poly.pdbx_strand_id
1 'polypeptide(L)'
;MKRNRKHKIRIMCLLAIFCLGILFTGCGADSKEKETEVENAGQEITAADIKIPDSSSEQNITEEPGAENPTQENPVENTAQPEQPEAAADTASLYEQFLHNNLPAVVGRSFPQEDYRAPICEPNASYTLSELGARTADYFLDTTFTDRTTYDAIEYAYIGCPDNPGGDKKNLLVKFVGLDMYAPDDMSYAVFVLTETDGQLYITHEYECWARSAEEPYANGLLHSDGSGGAGDHFVGLSAILSDGSCTNIYFSEILHGWWTNYVDTDIYNEVFDENMEINLMVYIHTIGDTRYYQYDMSECTEEEKPLCETYIDKCRTQAGINWVTDDEIQAAIQNQCAALNIDYGLLQSYEKTVWTQL
;
A
#
# COMPACT_ATOMS: atom_id res chain seq x y z
N MET A 1 -37.42 16.03 -18.18
CA MET A 1 -36.02 15.99 -17.71
C MET A 1 -35.98 15.88 -16.18
N LYS A 2 -36.04 14.67 -15.63
CA LYS A 2 -35.85 14.36 -14.20
C LYS A 2 -35.10 13.03 -14.11
N ARG A 3 -33.82 13.05 -14.43
CA ARG A 3 -32.84 11.95 -14.24
C ARG A 3 -31.49 12.67 -14.15
N ASN A 4 -30.98 12.87 -12.93
CA ASN A 4 -29.56 13.15 -12.62
C ASN A 4 -29.31 13.61 -11.17
N ARG A 5 -30.35 13.89 -10.36
CA ARG A 5 -30.14 14.22 -8.94
C ARG A 5 -29.83 13.02 -8.03
N LYS A 6 -30.18 11.79 -8.45
CA LYS A 6 -29.97 10.57 -7.64
C LYS A 6 -28.60 9.91 -7.82
N HIS A 7 -27.84 10.25 -8.87
CA HIS A 7 -26.47 9.76 -9.06
C HIS A 7 -25.44 10.60 -8.29
N LYS A 8 -25.59 11.93 -8.26
CA LYS A 8 -24.69 12.81 -7.49
C LYS A 8 -24.68 12.52 -5.98
N ILE A 9 -25.85 12.17 -5.40
CA ILE A 9 -25.96 11.91 -3.95
C ILE A 9 -25.33 10.56 -3.53
N ARG A 10 -25.17 9.59 -4.45
CA ARG A 10 -24.57 8.29 -4.10
C ARG A 10 -23.04 8.29 -4.19
N ILE A 11 -22.44 9.23 -4.92
CA ILE A 11 -21.00 9.28 -5.16
C ILE A 11 -20.30 10.22 -4.16
N MET A 12 -20.98 11.28 -3.69
CA MET A 12 -20.47 12.06 -2.56
C MET A 12 -20.34 11.22 -1.27
N CYS A 13 -21.09 10.12 -1.16
CA CYS A 13 -20.91 9.12 -0.09
C CYS A 13 -19.62 8.29 -0.22
N LEU A 14 -18.98 8.24 -1.39
CA LEU A 14 -17.73 7.48 -1.61
C LEU A 14 -16.47 8.22 -1.13
N LEU A 15 -16.56 9.53 -0.86
CA LEU A 15 -15.48 10.34 -0.27
C LEU A 15 -15.81 10.86 1.14
N ALA A 16 -17.04 10.66 1.64
CA ALA A 16 -17.50 11.26 2.90
C ALA A 16 -18.17 10.29 3.89
N ILE A 17 -18.00 8.97 3.75
CA ILE A 17 -18.47 8.01 4.76
C ILE A 17 -17.29 7.18 5.26
N PHE A 18 -16.59 7.68 6.29
CA PHE A 18 -16.28 6.91 7.51
C PHE A 18 -15.80 7.78 8.71
N CYS A 19 -16.38 8.97 8.94
CA CYS A 19 -16.16 9.71 10.20
C CYS A 19 -17.14 9.33 11.33
N LEU A 20 -17.50 8.05 11.49
CA LEU A 20 -18.31 7.61 12.63
C LEU A 20 -17.65 6.44 13.35
N GLY A 21 -16.82 6.76 14.35
CA GLY A 21 -16.15 5.73 15.14
C GLY A 21 -15.31 6.15 16.34
N ILE A 22 -15.03 7.44 16.60
CA ILE A 22 -14.39 7.83 17.87
C ILE A 22 -15.49 8.05 18.91
N LEU A 23 -15.95 6.96 19.50
CA LEU A 23 -16.76 7.02 20.70
C LEU A 23 -15.87 7.44 21.87
N PHE A 24 -16.12 8.64 22.37
CA PHE A 24 -15.79 9.04 23.73
C PHE A 24 -16.30 7.99 24.73
N THR A 25 -15.41 7.16 25.25
CA THR A 25 -15.62 6.48 26.54
C THR A 25 -14.82 7.21 27.62
N GLY A 26 -15.35 8.37 27.99
CA GLY A 26 -15.10 8.92 29.31
C GLY A 26 -15.73 8.00 30.36
N CYS A 27 -14.90 7.22 31.04
CA CYS A 27 -15.21 6.69 32.35
C CYS A 27 -14.25 7.33 33.34
N GLY A 28 -14.73 8.38 34.01
CA GLY A 28 -14.09 8.87 35.22
C GLY A 28 -14.18 7.81 36.32
N ALA A 29 -13.03 7.45 36.86
CA ALA A 29 -12.89 6.99 38.24
C ALA A 29 -11.51 7.45 38.74
N ASP A 30 -11.55 8.29 39.77
CA ASP A 30 -10.39 8.82 40.50
C ASP A 30 -9.37 7.73 40.84
N SER A 31 -8.13 7.91 40.39
CA SER A 31 -6.97 7.55 41.20
C SER A 31 -5.78 8.42 40.82
N LYS A 32 -5.24 9.10 41.84
CA LYS A 32 -4.02 9.89 41.77
C LYS A 32 -2.85 8.93 41.58
N GLU A 33 -2.11 9.04 40.48
CA GLU A 33 -0.74 8.56 40.42
C GLU A 33 0.08 9.36 39.40
N LYS A 34 1.37 9.50 39.71
CA LYS A 34 2.32 10.50 39.21
C LYS A 34 2.50 10.48 37.69
N GLU A 35 2.39 11.65 37.07
CA GLU A 35 2.94 11.93 35.75
C GLU A 35 4.44 11.63 35.74
N THR A 36 4.83 10.73 34.86
CA THR A 36 6.23 10.56 34.43
C THR A 36 6.24 11.06 32.99
N GLU A 37 6.97 12.14 32.73
CA GLU A 37 7.20 12.67 31.38
C GLU A 37 7.81 11.58 30.50
N VAL A 38 7.09 11.21 29.43
CA VAL A 38 7.66 10.47 28.30
C VAL A 38 7.91 11.52 27.21
N GLU A 39 9.18 11.81 26.98
CA GLU A 39 9.65 12.63 25.86
C GLU A 39 9.18 12.00 24.56
N ASN A 40 8.31 12.72 23.85
CA ASN A 40 7.80 12.32 22.55
C ASN A 40 8.86 12.69 21.50
N ALA A 41 9.76 11.75 21.19
CA ALA A 41 10.71 11.90 20.09
C ALA A 41 9.98 11.66 18.76
N GLY A 42 9.11 12.60 18.39
CA GLY A 42 8.58 12.70 17.03
C GLY A 42 9.70 13.17 16.11
N GLN A 43 10.16 12.28 15.23
CA GLN A 43 11.15 12.62 14.22
C GLN A 43 10.44 13.37 13.08
N GLU A 44 10.73 14.67 12.94
CA GLU A 44 10.27 15.51 11.83
C GLU A 44 10.81 14.94 10.50
N ILE A 45 9.91 14.54 9.61
CA ILE A 45 10.23 14.32 8.19
C ILE A 45 10.20 15.70 7.54
N THR A 46 11.32 16.13 6.95
CA THR A 46 11.43 17.44 6.31
C THR A 46 11.50 17.29 4.79
N ALA A 47 11.22 18.36 4.06
CA ALA A 47 11.19 18.41 2.59
C ALA A 47 12.51 18.01 1.87
N ALA A 48 13.54 17.55 2.60
CA ALA A 48 14.76 16.99 2.06
C ALA A 48 14.68 15.48 1.71
N ASP A 49 13.64 14.77 2.18
CA ASP A 49 13.53 13.30 2.05
C ASP A 49 12.87 12.82 0.74
N ILE A 50 12.46 13.73 -0.15
CA ILE A 50 11.92 13.38 -1.47
C ILE A 50 12.94 13.77 -2.55
N LYS A 51 13.83 12.83 -2.89
CA LYS A 51 14.67 12.92 -4.09
C LYS A 51 14.47 11.68 -4.96
N ILE A 52 13.74 11.86 -6.06
CA ILE A 52 13.64 10.90 -7.15
C ILE A 52 14.96 10.95 -7.95
N PRO A 53 15.70 9.83 -8.13
CA PRO A 53 16.83 9.79 -9.04
C PRO A 53 16.39 9.56 -10.49
N ASP A 54 16.90 10.44 -11.34
CA ASP A 54 16.82 10.47 -12.80
C ASP A 54 17.49 9.23 -13.43
N SER A 55 16.77 8.53 -14.31
CA SER A 55 17.26 7.36 -15.04
C SER A 55 17.82 7.77 -16.40
N SER A 56 19.14 7.70 -16.58
CA SER A 56 19.73 7.54 -17.91
C SER A 56 21.11 6.90 -17.85
N SER A 57 21.22 5.68 -18.38
CA SER A 57 22.32 5.29 -19.27
C SER A 57 22.07 3.90 -19.84
N GLU A 58 21.73 3.87 -21.14
CA GLU A 58 21.78 2.70 -22.01
C GLU A 58 23.23 2.17 -22.10
N GLN A 59 23.42 0.86 -22.00
CA GLN A 59 24.65 0.20 -22.43
C GLN A 59 24.41 -0.67 -23.67
N ASN A 60 25.18 -0.31 -24.69
CA ASN A 60 25.25 -0.86 -26.03
C ASN A 60 26.12 -2.12 -26.01
N ILE A 61 25.61 -3.23 -26.55
CA ILE A 61 26.38 -4.47 -26.78
C ILE A 61 26.80 -4.51 -28.25
N THR A 62 28.08 -4.75 -28.53
CA THR A 62 28.51 -5.23 -29.85
C THR A 62 29.68 -6.20 -29.71
N GLU A 63 29.60 -7.26 -30.51
CA GLU A 63 30.31 -8.54 -30.53
C GLU A 63 31.78 -8.48 -31.01
N GLU A 64 32.54 -9.55 -30.71
CA GLU A 64 33.62 -10.03 -31.58
C GLU A 64 33.52 -11.57 -31.78
N PRO A 65 33.88 -12.11 -32.96
CA PRO A 65 33.67 -13.52 -33.32
C PRO A 65 34.95 -14.37 -33.35
N GLY A 66 34.77 -15.70 -33.30
CA GLY A 66 35.59 -16.64 -34.08
C GLY A 66 36.28 -17.77 -33.31
N ALA A 67 35.90 -19.02 -33.61
CA ALA A 67 36.79 -20.05 -34.15
C ALA A 67 36.05 -21.38 -34.39
N GLU A 68 36.26 -21.93 -35.59
CA GLU A 68 35.70 -23.18 -36.13
C GLU A 68 36.43 -24.44 -35.64
N ASN A 69 35.65 -25.50 -35.32
CA ASN A 69 35.75 -26.96 -35.65
C ASN A 69 37.10 -27.75 -35.55
N PRO A 70 37.14 -29.12 -35.54
CA PRO A 70 36.12 -30.08 -36.03
C PRO A 70 35.85 -31.38 -35.22
N THR A 71 34.63 -31.89 -35.42
CA THR A 71 34.20 -33.27 -35.74
C THR A 71 34.88 -34.51 -35.12
N GLN A 72 34.09 -35.39 -34.49
CA GLN A 72 34.19 -36.85 -34.67
C GLN A 72 32.84 -37.58 -34.41
N GLU A 73 32.51 -38.51 -35.30
CA GLU A 73 31.28 -39.29 -35.39
C GLU A 73 31.36 -40.69 -34.70
N ASN A 74 30.20 -41.12 -34.16
CA ASN A 74 29.65 -42.49 -34.03
C ASN A 74 30.23 -43.50 -33.00
N PRO A 75 29.48 -44.56 -32.57
CA PRO A 75 28.04 -44.87 -32.67
C PRO A 75 27.35 -45.35 -31.35
N VAL A 76 26.02 -45.47 -31.44
CA VAL A 76 24.99 -46.12 -30.60
C VAL A 76 25.44 -47.29 -29.69
N GLU A 77 25.00 -47.29 -28.43
CA GLU A 77 24.68 -48.52 -27.70
C GLU A 77 23.46 -48.34 -26.78
N ASN A 78 22.51 -49.26 -26.93
CA ASN A 78 21.19 -49.28 -26.32
C ASN A 78 21.26 -50.24 -25.13
N THR A 79 21.21 -49.73 -23.90
CA THR A 79 21.17 -50.55 -22.69
C THR A 79 19.88 -50.25 -21.94
N ALA A 80 19.00 -51.24 -21.90
CA ALA A 80 17.75 -51.20 -21.15
C ALA A 80 18.00 -51.35 -19.64
N GLN A 81 17.09 -50.71 -18.87
CA GLN A 81 16.65 -51.01 -17.48
C GLN A 81 17.37 -50.24 -16.34
N PRO A 82 16.70 -49.82 -15.24
CA PRO A 82 15.31 -50.07 -14.80
C PRO A 82 14.40 -48.83 -14.72
N GLU A 83 13.09 -49.08 -14.76
CA GLU A 83 12.05 -48.15 -14.32
C GLU A 83 12.36 -47.64 -12.91
N GLN A 84 12.67 -46.35 -12.81
CA GLN A 84 12.61 -45.59 -11.57
C GLN A 84 11.13 -45.56 -11.14
N PRO A 85 10.81 -45.68 -9.84
CA PRO A 85 9.46 -45.39 -9.40
C PRO A 85 9.17 -43.95 -9.80
N GLU A 86 8.13 -43.72 -10.61
CA GLU A 86 7.53 -42.40 -10.73
C GLU A 86 7.24 -41.93 -9.31
N ALA A 87 8.06 -40.98 -8.83
CA ALA A 87 7.65 -40.14 -7.72
C ALA A 87 6.31 -39.57 -8.16
N ALA A 88 5.25 -39.87 -7.40
CA ALA A 88 3.94 -39.29 -7.64
C ALA A 88 4.16 -37.78 -7.81
N ALA A 89 3.94 -37.28 -9.03
CA ALA A 89 4.07 -35.87 -9.31
C ALA A 89 3.11 -35.18 -8.33
N ASP A 90 3.66 -34.39 -7.41
CA ASP A 90 2.86 -33.61 -6.48
C ASP A 90 2.06 -32.61 -7.33
N THR A 91 0.79 -32.93 -7.59
CA THR A 91 -0.10 -32.15 -8.46
C THR A 91 -0.62 -30.88 -7.79
N ALA A 92 -0.15 -30.58 -6.58
CA ALA A 92 -0.48 -29.36 -5.86
C ALA A 92 0.10 -28.14 -6.58
N SER A 93 -0.69 -27.05 -6.66
CA SER A 93 -0.18 -25.77 -7.18
C SER A 93 1.01 -25.28 -6.32
N LEU A 94 1.86 -24.41 -6.87
CA LEU A 94 2.99 -23.86 -6.13
C LEU A 94 2.54 -23.13 -4.85
N TYR A 95 1.37 -22.48 -4.89
CA TYR A 95 0.73 -21.88 -3.72
C TYR A 95 0.44 -22.90 -2.63
N GLU A 96 -0.20 -24.03 -2.97
CA GLU A 96 -0.51 -25.09 -1.99
C GLU A 96 0.78 -25.73 -1.43
N GLN A 97 1.80 -25.92 -2.28
CA GLN A 97 3.10 -26.40 -1.83
C GLN A 97 3.77 -25.42 -0.85
N PHE A 98 3.66 -24.11 -1.07
CA PHE A 98 4.15 -23.09 -0.15
C PHE A 98 3.37 -23.07 1.17
N LEU A 99 2.03 -23.11 1.12
CA LEU A 99 1.16 -23.13 2.30
C LEU A 99 1.41 -24.37 3.18
N HIS A 100 1.83 -25.48 2.58
CA HIS A 100 2.24 -26.70 3.29
C HIS A 100 3.74 -26.77 3.63
N ASN A 101 4.47 -25.67 3.46
CA ASN A 101 5.90 -25.56 3.78
C ASN A 101 6.81 -26.50 2.97
N ASN A 102 6.35 -26.98 1.81
CA ASN A 102 7.08 -27.90 0.92
C ASN A 102 7.92 -27.16 -0.13
N LEU A 103 7.56 -25.91 -0.44
CA LEU A 103 8.24 -25.07 -1.43
C LEU A 103 8.51 -23.67 -0.84
N PRO A 104 9.73 -23.12 -0.94
CA PRO A 104 9.99 -21.74 -0.58
C PRO A 104 9.60 -20.76 -1.69
N ALA A 105 9.21 -19.54 -1.31
CA ALA A 105 9.03 -18.41 -2.21
C ALA A 105 10.29 -17.53 -2.21
N VAL A 106 10.64 -16.99 -3.37
CA VAL A 106 11.82 -16.11 -3.54
C VAL A 106 11.38 -14.65 -3.45
N VAL A 107 12.09 -13.82 -2.69
CA VAL A 107 11.84 -12.38 -2.67
C VAL A 107 12.17 -11.78 -4.03
N GLY A 108 11.18 -11.18 -4.67
CA GLY A 108 11.32 -10.55 -5.98
C GLY A 108 12.40 -9.47 -5.99
N ARG A 109 13.10 -9.31 -7.12
CA ARG A 109 14.12 -8.24 -7.25
C ARG A 109 13.53 -6.84 -7.18
N SER A 110 12.30 -6.70 -7.63
CA SER A 110 11.51 -5.48 -7.59
C SER A 110 10.70 -5.34 -6.30
N PHE A 111 10.95 -6.17 -5.29
CA PHE A 111 10.30 -6.06 -4.00
C PHE A 111 10.52 -4.67 -3.43
N PRO A 112 9.45 -3.91 -3.11
CA PRO A 112 9.57 -2.53 -2.66
C PRO A 112 10.55 -2.39 -1.50
N GLN A 113 11.41 -1.39 -1.58
CA GLN A 113 12.25 -0.96 -0.47
C GLN A 113 11.65 0.35 0.03
N GLU A 114 11.28 0.40 1.30
CA GLU A 114 10.76 1.61 1.92
C GLU A 114 11.88 2.30 2.69
N ASP A 115 12.00 3.61 2.53
CA ASP A 115 13.09 4.37 3.17
C ASP A 115 12.89 4.54 4.68
N TYR A 116 11.66 4.39 5.18
CA TYR A 116 11.31 4.66 6.57
C TYR A 116 11.38 3.42 7.49
N ARG A 117 11.47 2.21 6.93
CA ARG A 117 11.58 0.98 7.73
C ARG A 117 12.53 -0.03 7.10
N ALA A 118 13.18 -0.83 7.93
CA ALA A 118 13.99 -1.93 7.43
C ALA A 118 13.07 -2.99 6.81
N PRO A 119 13.43 -3.60 5.67
CA PRO A 119 12.58 -4.62 5.06
C PRO A 119 12.56 -5.89 5.93
N ILE A 120 11.38 -6.50 6.08
CA ILE A 120 11.25 -7.79 6.77
C ILE A 120 12.05 -8.86 6.01
N CYS A 121 11.91 -8.86 4.69
CA CYS A 121 12.52 -9.81 3.77
C CYS A 121 13.78 -9.27 3.09
N GLU A 122 14.82 -10.10 2.98
CA GLU A 122 16.03 -9.73 2.25
C GLU A 122 15.86 -9.95 0.74
N PRO A 123 16.28 -9.00 -0.13
CA PRO A 123 16.16 -9.16 -1.58
C PRO A 123 16.86 -10.41 -2.12
N ASN A 124 16.18 -11.17 -2.98
CA ASN A 124 16.61 -12.48 -3.52
C ASN A 124 16.77 -13.62 -2.48
N ALA A 125 16.44 -13.40 -1.21
CA ALA A 125 16.35 -14.49 -0.26
C ALA A 125 15.13 -15.39 -0.59
N SER A 126 15.12 -16.60 -0.04
CA SER A 126 14.01 -17.54 -0.20
C SER A 126 13.52 -17.98 1.17
N TYR A 127 12.20 -17.99 1.36
CA TYR A 127 11.59 -18.37 2.62
C TYR A 127 10.50 -19.40 2.37
N THR A 128 10.49 -20.47 3.16
CA THR A 128 9.28 -21.27 3.39
C THR A 128 8.28 -20.49 4.24
N LEU A 129 7.02 -20.92 4.31
CA LEU A 129 6.00 -20.25 5.12
C LEU A 129 6.44 -20.09 6.59
N SER A 130 7.03 -21.12 7.18
CA SER A 130 7.47 -21.09 8.58
C SER A 130 8.64 -20.12 8.79
N GLU A 131 9.57 -20.04 7.84
CA GLU A 131 10.70 -19.11 7.89
C GLU A 131 10.24 -17.66 7.73
N LEU A 132 9.29 -17.41 6.81
CA LEU A 132 8.68 -16.09 6.63
C LEU A 132 7.94 -15.65 7.90
N GLY A 133 7.19 -16.55 8.52
CA GLY A 133 6.53 -16.30 9.79
C GLY A 133 7.51 -15.98 10.91
N ALA A 134 8.57 -16.78 11.08
CA ALA A 134 9.60 -16.52 12.09
C ALA A 134 10.26 -15.16 11.88
N ARG A 135 10.59 -14.81 10.63
CA ARG A 135 11.16 -13.51 10.28
C ARG A 135 10.22 -12.35 10.59
N THR A 136 8.92 -12.51 10.34
CA THR A 136 7.88 -11.53 10.65
C THR A 136 7.73 -11.34 12.16
N ALA A 137 7.70 -12.44 12.93
CA ALA A 137 7.64 -12.39 14.38
C ALA A 137 8.87 -11.68 14.97
N ASP A 138 10.08 -12.05 14.53
CA ASP A 138 11.33 -11.43 14.98
C ASP A 138 11.41 -9.92 14.67
N TYR A 139 10.74 -9.48 13.61
CA TYR A 139 10.73 -8.06 13.21
C TYR A 139 9.84 -7.21 14.12
N PHE A 140 8.63 -7.67 14.43
CA PHE A 140 7.66 -6.89 15.20
C PHE A 140 7.66 -7.16 16.71
N LEU A 141 7.98 -8.39 17.13
CA LEU A 141 7.95 -8.78 18.53
C LEU A 141 9.34 -8.60 19.16
N ASP A 142 9.64 -7.36 19.56
CA ASP A 142 10.87 -7.07 20.29
C ASP A 142 10.81 -7.67 21.71
N THR A 143 11.61 -8.71 21.93
CA THR A 143 11.74 -9.41 23.22
C THR A 143 12.22 -8.53 24.39
N THR A 144 12.64 -7.29 24.11
CA THR A 144 12.92 -6.27 25.13
C THR A 144 11.64 -5.76 25.79
N PHE A 145 10.51 -5.78 25.07
CA PHE A 145 9.24 -5.19 25.48
C PHE A 145 8.10 -6.21 25.63
N THR A 146 8.23 -7.40 25.04
CA THR A 146 7.24 -8.48 25.13
C THR A 146 7.91 -9.84 25.36
N ASP A 147 7.25 -10.74 26.11
CA ASP A 147 7.68 -12.14 26.23
C ASP A 147 7.22 -13.00 25.02
N ARG A 148 6.45 -12.41 24.09
CA ARG A 148 5.98 -13.09 22.89
C ARG A 148 7.12 -13.25 21.89
N THR A 149 7.13 -14.41 21.24
CA THR A 149 8.13 -14.80 20.23
C THR A 149 7.48 -15.30 18.94
N THR A 150 6.15 -15.22 18.86
CA THR A 150 5.36 -15.67 17.71
C THR A 150 4.05 -14.88 17.62
N TYR A 151 3.52 -14.82 16.40
CA TYR A 151 2.17 -14.36 16.07
C TYR A 151 1.10 -15.38 16.51
N ASP A 152 -0.17 -14.96 16.51
CA ASP A 152 -1.32 -15.75 16.96
C ASP A 152 -1.90 -16.67 15.89
N ALA A 153 -1.92 -16.24 14.63
CA ALA A 153 -2.50 -17.00 13.54
C ALA A 153 -1.84 -16.70 12.19
N ILE A 154 -1.96 -17.67 11.27
CA ILE A 154 -1.71 -17.49 9.84
C ILE A 154 -3.06 -17.59 9.13
N GLU A 155 -3.36 -16.62 8.29
CA GLU A 155 -4.49 -16.64 7.37
C GLU A 155 -3.98 -16.52 5.93
N TYR A 156 -4.73 -17.05 4.98
CA TYR A 156 -4.43 -16.86 3.57
C TYR A 156 -5.67 -16.60 2.74
N ALA A 157 -5.49 -15.99 1.57
CA ALA A 157 -6.56 -15.76 0.61
C ALA A 157 -6.04 -15.72 -0.82
N TYR A 158 -6.90 -16.09 -1.76
CA TYR A 158 -6.65 -15.94 -3.19
C TYR A 158 -7.42 -14.73 -3.73
N ILE A 159 -6.71 -13.82 -4.40
CA ILE A 159 -7.31 -12.62 -5.01
C ILE A 159 -7.14 -12.66 -6.53
N GLY A 160 -8.11 -12.08 -7.24
CA GLY A 160 -7.99 -11.75 -8.66
C GLY A 160 -6.93 -10.69 -8.94
N CYS A 161 -6.66 -10.48 -10.21
CA CYS A 161 -5.79 -9.41 -10.69
C CYS A 161 -6.64 -8.45 -11.55
N PRO A 162 -6.67 -7.14 -11.25
CA PRO A 162 -7.56 -6.20 -11.92
C PRO A 162 -7.15 -5.89 -13.37
N ASP A 163 -5.88 -6.13 -13.73
CA ASP A 163 -5.31 -6.05 -15.09
C ASP A 163 -5.58 -7.31 -15.94
N ASN A 164 -6.14 -8.36 -15.34
CA ASN A 164 -6.52 -9.61 -16.01
C ASN A 164 -7.98 -10.00 -15.71
N PRO A 165 -8.97 -9.15 -16.07
CA PRO A 165 -10.36 -9.37 -15.71
C PRO A 165 -10.92 -10.63 -16.38
N GLY A 166 -11.43 -11.56 -15.56
CA GLY A 166 -11.96 -12.84 -16.02
C GLY A 166 -10.89 -13.88 -16.40
N GLY A 167 -9.62 -13.57 -16.18
CA GLY A 167 -8.53 -14.53 -16.31
C GLY A 167 -8.44 -15.50 -15.12
N ASP A 168 -7.59 -16.50 -15.27
CA ASP A 168 -7.30 -17.55 -14.29
C ASP A 168 -6.17 -17.20 -13.32
N LYS A 169 -5.33 -16.20 -13.66
CA LYS A 169 -4.28 -15.71 -12.76
C LYS A 169 -4.86 -15.19 -11.45
N LYS A 170 -4.21 -15.57 -10.36
CA LYS A 170 -4.49 -15.16 -8.99
C LYS A 170 -3.19 -14.88 -8.27
N ASN A 171 -3.24 -13.95 -7.31
CA ASN A 171 -2.18 -13.79 -6.31
C ASN A 171 -2.64 -14.45 -5.00
N LEU A 172 -1.68 -14.98 -4.25
CA LEU A 172 -1.89 -15.49 -2.91
C LEU A 172 -1.52 -14.40 -1.90
N LEU A 173 -2.41 -14.10 -0.97
CA LEU A 173 -2.13 -13.29 0.20
C LEU A 173 -1.89 -14.22 1.39
N VAL A 174 -0.84 -13.95 2.17
CA VAL A 174 -0.52 -14.64 3.43
C VAL A 174 -0.42 -13.61 4.52
N LYS A 175 -1.20 -13.78 5.58
CA LYS A 175 -1.38 -12.81 6.66
C LYS A 175 -0.97 -13.43 8.00
N PHE A 176 -0.08 -12.75 8.71
CA PHE A 176 0.35 -13.10 10.07
C PHE A 176 -0.31 -12.15 11.07
N VAL A 177 -1.11 -12.69 11.98
CA VAL A 177 -1.99 -11.91 12.89
C VAL A 177 -1.46 -11.90 14.31
N GLY A 178 -1.59 -10.76 15.00
CA GLY A 178 -1.23 -10.62 16.41
C GLY A 178 0.23 -10.25 16.57
N LEU A 179 0.65 -9.16 15.93
CA LEU A 179 2.05 -8.72 15.90
C LEU A 179 2.37 -7.61 16.91
N ASP A 180 1.39 -7.17 17.71
CA ASP A 180 1.52 -6.14 18.76
C ASP A 180 2.24 -4.85 18.30
N MET A 181 2.03 -4.44 17.04
CA MET A 181 2.76 -3.33 16.41
C MET A 181 2.57 -1.98 17.14
N TYR A 182 1.40 -1.75 17.73
CA TYR A 182 1.04 -0.54 18.45
C TYR A 182 0.89 -0.76 19.95
N ALA A 183 0.22 -1.84 20.33
CA ALA A 183 -0.01 -2.20 21.72
C ALA A 183 -0.15 -3.72 21.88
N PRO A 184 0.08 -4.26 23.09
CA PRO A 184 -0.22 -5.66 23.37
C PRO A 184 -1.66 -6.01 23.02
N ASP A 185 -1.84 -7.12 22.30
CA ASP A 185 -3.12 -7.68 21.86
C ASP A 185 -3.91 -6.78 20.88
N ASP A 186 -3.22 -5.89 20.13
CA ASP A 186 -3.86 -4.94 19.20
C ASP A 186 -4.35 -5.55 17.87
N MET A 187 -4.23 -6.88 17.71
CA MET A 187 -4.61 -7.64 16.51
C MET A 187 -3.98 -7.11 15.21
N SER A 188 -2.89 -6.34 15.31
CA SER A 188 -2.10 -5.89 14.17
C SER A 188 -1.58 -7.08 13.37
N TYR A 189 -1.36 -6.87 12.07
CA TYR A 189 -0.98 -7.94 11.17
C TYR A 189 -0.12 -7.46 10.01
N ALA A 190 0.66 -8.36 9.45
CA ALA A 190 1.43 -8.15 8.22
C ALA A 190 0.92 -9.11 7.15
N VAL A 191 0.85 -8.64 5.91
CA VAL A 191 0.42 -9.42 4.75
C VAL A 191 1.52 -9.44 3.70
N PHE A 192 1.76 -10.60 3.12
CA PHE A 192 2.66 -10.80 2.00
C PHE A 192 1.86 -11.20 0.75
N VAL A 193 2.22 -10.60 -0.38
CA VAL A 193 1.70 -10.96 -1.69
C VAL A 193 2.67 -11.93 -2.34
N LEU A 194 2.14 -13.09 -2.73
CA LEU A 194 2.87 -14.10 -3.47
C LEU A 194 2.29 -14.27 -4.88
N THR A 195 3.18 -14.30 -5.86
CA THR A 195 2.83 -14.41 -7.28
C THR A 195 3.65 -15.51 -7.95
N GLU A 196 2.97 -16.37 -8.69
CA GLU A 196 3.60 -17.33 -9.58
C GLU A 196 4.02 -16.66 -10.90
N THR A 197 5.30 -16.76 -11.25
CA THR A 197 5.84 -16.32 -12.54
C THR A 197 6.82 -17.37 -13.06
N ASP A 198 6.62 -17.80 -14.32
CA ASP A 198 7.49 -18.77 -15.01
C ASP A 198 7.76 -20.06 -14.20
N GLY A 199 6.75 -20.56 -13.48
CA GLY A 199 6.85 -21.78 -12.68
C GLY A 199 7.64 -21.64 -11.37
N GLN A 200 7.90 -20.41 -10.92
CA GLN A 200 8.51 -20.09 -9.65
C GLN A 200 7.59 -19.16 -8.84
N LEU A 201 7.56 -19.37 -7.53
CA LEU A 201 6.81 -18.53 -6.59
C LEU A 201 7.68 -17.39 -6.06
N TYR A 202 7.15 -16.16 -6.11
CA TYR A 202 7.83 -14.96 -5.62
C TYR A 202 7.02 -14.24 -4.55
N ILE A 203 7.72 -13.68 -3.56
CA ILE A 203 7.17 -12.67 -2.64
C ILE A 203 7.40 -11.32 -3.32
N THR A 204 6.32 -10.62 -3.69
CA THR A 204 6.40 -9.44 -4.57
C THR A 204 6.04 -8.13 -3.88
N HIS A 205 5.28 -8.21 -2.78
CA HIS A 205 4.87 -7.06 -2.00
C HIS A 205 4.59 -7.47 -0.56
N GLU A 206 4.67 -6.51 0.36
CA GLU A 206 4.26 -6.66 1.75
C GLU A 206 3.56 -5.37 2.19
N TYR A 207 2.66 -5.50 3.16
CA TYR A 207 2.05 -4.36 3.85
C TYR A 207 1.66 -4.75 5.27
N GLU A 208 1.41 -3.75 6.12
CA GLU A 208 1.09 -3.93 7.53
C GLU A 208 -0.13 -3.12 7.94
N CYS A 209 -0.87 -3.64 8.90
CA CYS A 209 -2.06 -3.00 9.45
C CYS A 209 -1.95 -2.91 10.98
N TRP A 210 -2.12 -1.70 11.49
CA TRP A 210 -2.06 -1.37 12.91
C TRP A 210 -2.94 -0.14 13.21
N ALA A 211 -2.90 0.36 14.44
CA ALA A 211 -3.86 1.36 14.93
C ALA A 211 -3.95 2.67 14.09
N ARG A 212 -2.93 3.03 13.31
CA ARG A 212 -2.87 4.26 12.50
C ARG A 212 -2.68 4.04 11.00
N SER A 213 -2.64 2.79 10.56
CA SER A 213 -2.49 2.42 9.14
C SER A 213 -3.26 1.14 8.88
N ALA A 214 -4.15 1.15 7.90
CA ALA A 214 -4.98 0.02 7.56
C ALA A 214 -5.02 -0.18 6.05
N GLU A 215 -4.84 -1.42 5.64
CA GLU A 215 -5.01 -1.87 4.28
C GLU A 215 -6.03 -3.01 4.20
N GLU A 216 -7.04 -2.86 3.33
CA GLU A 216 -8.09 -3.85 3.12
C GLU A 216 -8.07 -4.35 1.67
N PRO A 217 -7.69 -5.62 1.43
CA PRO A 217 -7.73 -6.19 0.09
C PRO A 217 -9.14 -6.61 -0.30
N TYR A 218 -9.48 -6.43 -1.56
CA TYR A 218 -10.69 -6.93 -2.20
C TYR A 218 -10.40 -8.13 -3.09
N ALA A 219 -11.42 -8.97 -3.30
CA ALA A 219 -11.31 -10.23 -4.04
C ALA A 219 -10.89 -10.04 -5.51
N ASN A 220 -11.02 -8.84 -6.07
CA ASN A 220 -10.59 -8.49 -7.42
C ASN A 220 -9.13 -7.99 -7.51
N GLY A 221 -8.40 -7.94 -6.40
CA GLY A 221 -7.01 -7.48 -6.32
C GLY A 221 -6.83 -5.98 -6.12
N LEU A 222 -7.93 -5.24 -5.90
CA LEU A 222 -7.84 -3.87 -5.39
C LEU A 222 -7.48 -3.89 -3.89
N LEU A 223 -6.77 -2.87 -3.44
CA LEU A 223 -6.26 -2.74 -2.07
C LEU A 223 -6.56 -1.32 -1.60
N HIS A 224 -7.47 -1.17 -0.63
CA HIS A 224 -7.80 0.12 -0.06
C HIS A 224 -6.85 0.42 1.10
N SER A 225 -6.28 1.62 1.13
CA SER A 225 -5.41 2.08 2.20
C SER A 225 -6.03 3.28 2.94
N ASP A 226 -5.90 3.29 4.26
CA ASP A 226 -6.28 4.39 5.15
C ASP A 226 -5.15 4.60 6.18
N GLY A 227 -4.85 5.83 6.54
CA GLY A 227 -3.83 6.13 7.53
C GLY A 227 -3.97 7.50 8.16
N SER A 228 -3.24 7.72 9.25
CA SER A 228 -3.21 9.01 9.95
C SER A 228 -1.78 9.42 10.28
N GLY A 229 -1.37 10.59 9.77
CA GLY A 229 -0.14 11.30 10.14
C GLY A 229 -0.32 12.13 11.41
N GLY A 230 -1.55 12.58 11.70
CA GLY A 230 -1.86 13.31 12.93
C GLY A 230 -3.34 13.66 13.07
N ALA A 231 -3.65 14.57 14.00
CA ALA A 231 -5.04 14.98 14.27
C ALA A 231 -5.75 15.60 13.06
N GLY A 232 -5.00 16.24 12.16
CA GLY A 232 -5.53 16.85 10.94
C GLY A 232 -4.75 16.46 9.69
N ASP A 233 -4.01 15.35 9.73
CA ASP A 233 -3.30 14.81 8.57
C ASP A 233 -3.67 13.33 8.44
N HIS A 234 -4.41 13.03 7.37
CA HIS A 234 -4.99 11.71 7.10
C HIS A 234 -4.70 11.30 5.66
N PHE A 235 -4.64 10.01 5.41
CA PHE A 235 -4.33 9.45 4.10
C PHE A 235 -5.41 8.46 3.68
N VAL A 236 -5.78 8.49 2.42
CA VAL A 236 -6.65 7.48 1.82
C VAL A 236 -6.16 7.14 0.42
N GLY A 237 -6.19 5.87 0.07
CA GLY A 237 -5.70 5.43 -1.23
C GLY A 237 -6.39 4.18 -1.73
N LEU A 238 -6.20 3.96 -3.03
CA LEU A 238 -6.59 2.73 -3.68
C LEU A 238 -5.46 2.28 -4.59
N SER A 239 -5.01 1.07 -4.35
CA SER A 239 -3.94 0.42 -5.09
C SER A 239 -4.47 -0.85 -5.76
N ALA A 240 -3.67 -1.38 -6.69
CA ALA A 240 -3.97 -2.59 -7.43
C ALA A 240 -2.79 -3.55 -7.35
N ILE A 241 -3.06 -4.78 -6.92
CA ILE A 241 -2.12 -5.90 -6.98
C ILE A 241 -2.30 -6.58 -8.34
N LEU A 242 -1.35 -6.36 -9.24
CA LEU A 242 -1.43 -6.78 -10.64
C LEU A 242 -1.04 -8.25 -10.83
N SER A 243 -1.24 -8.76 -12.05
CA SER A 243 -1.02 -10.16 -12.40
C SER A 243 0.45 -10.59 -12.46
N ASP A 244 1.38 -9.64 -12.36
CA ASP A 244 2.82 -9.84 -12.18
C ASP A 244 3.26 -9.70 -10.71
N GLY A 245 2.31 -9.43 -9.80
CA GLY A 245 2.53 -9.28 -8.37
C GLY A 245 2.96 -7.89 -7.93
N SER A 246 3.14 -6.95 -8.86
CA SER A 246 3.40 -5.56 -8.51
C SER A 246 2.16 -4.93 -7.85
N CYS A 247 2.40 -4.10 -6.83
CA CYS A 247 1.36 -3.26 -6.24
C CYS A 247 1.58 -1.83 -6.72
N THR A 248 0.56 -1.23 -7.33
CA THR A 248 0.63 0.15 -7.85
C THR A 248 -0.54 0.98 -7.36
N ASN A 249 -0.28 2.23 -7.02
CA ASN A 249 -1.33 3.18 -6.66
C ASN A 249 -2.16 3.53 -7.90
N ILE A 250 -3.48 3.43 -7.77
CA ILE A 250 -4.42 4.06 -8.72
C ILE A 250 -4.57 5.52 -8.31
N TYR A 251 -4.79 5.78 -7.03
CA TYR A 251 -4.67 7.10 -6.45
C TYR A 251 -4.29 6.99 -4.97
N PHE A 252 -3.67 8.04 -4.47
CA PHE A 252 -3.43 8.28 -3.05
C PHE A 252 -3.80 9.72 -2.75
N SER A 253 -4.40 10.00 -1.60
CA SER A 253 -4.82 11.35 -1.19
C SER A 253 -4.39 11.60 0.24
N GLU A 254 -3.60 12.64 0.43
CA GLU A 254 -3.33 13.25 1.72
C GLU A 254 -4.40 14.33 1.98
N ILE A 255 -4.99 14.30 3.17
CA ILE A 255 -6.12 15.14 3.58
C ILE A 255 -5.68 15.96 4.80
N LEU A 256 -5.49 17.24 4.56
CA LEU A 256 -4.98 18.20 5.53
C LEU A 256 -6.15 19.04 6.06
N HIS A 257 -6.27 19.10 7.38
CA HIS A 257 -7.29 19.85 8.10
C HIS A 257 -6.67 20.98 8.93
N GLY A 258 -7.23 22.18 8.79
CA GLY A 258 -6.86 23.34 9.58
C GLY A 258 -5.38 23.67 9.51
N TRP A 259 -4.70 23.68 10.66
CA TRP A 259 -3.27 24.03 10.71
C TRP A 259 -2.43 23.19 9.74
N TRP A 260 -2.75 21.91 9.57
CA TRP A 260 -2.00 21.00 8.68
C TRP A 260 -2.01 21.43 7.21
N THR A 261 -2.95 22.28 6.80
CA THR A 261 -2.94 22.86 5.44
C THR A 261 -1.72 23.73 5.17
N ASN A 262 -0.93 24.09 6.19
CA ASN A 262 0.37 24.75 6.04
C ASN A 262 1.40 23.91 5.26
N TYR A 263 1.22 22.59 5.15
CA TYR A 263 2.09 21.71 4.36
C TYR A 263 2.03 21.98 2.85
N VAL A 264 1.00 22.70 2.38
CA VAL A 264 0.94 23.16 0.99
C VAL A 264 1.98 24.25 0.74
N ASP A 265 2.03 25.26 1.60
CA ASP A 265 3.04 26.32 1.60
C ASP A 265 3.07 27.03 2.97
N THR A 266 4.11 26.75 3.75
CA THR A 266 4.24 27.24 5.13
C THR A 266 4.41 28.76 5.19
N ASP A 267 5.12 29.35 4.25
CA ASP A 267 5.40 30.79 4.24
C ASP A 267 4.13 31.59 3.93
N ILE A 268 3.36 31.14 2.93
CA ILE A 268 2.07 31.73 2.58
C ILE A 268 1.06 31.51 3.71
N TYR A 269 1.05 30.34 4.35
CA TYR A 269 0.14 30.05 5.46
C TYR A 269 0.36 31.03 6.61
N ASN A 270 1.61 31.21 7.03
CA ASN A 270 1.99 32.11 8.12
C ASN A 270 1.82 33.60 7.76
N GLU A 271 1.76 33.96 6.47
CA GLU A 271 1.40 35.32 6.04
C GLU A 271 -0.09 35.62 6.23
N VAL A 272 -0.95 34.61 6.08
CA VAL A 272 -2.40 34.78 6.02
C VAL A 272 -3.08 34.51 7.36
N PHE A 273 -2.61 33.51 8.11
CA PHE A 273 -3.24 33.07 9.34
C PHE A 273 -2.38 33.40 10.57
N ASP A 274 -3.02 33.84 11.65
CA ASP A 274 -2.35 34.02 12.93
C ASP A 274 -2.02 32.67 13.58
N GLU A 275 -0.91 32.60 14.34
CA GLU A 275 -0.39 31.36 14.95
C GLU A 275 -1.39 30.57 15.82
N ASN A 276 -2.42 31.22 16.37
CA ASN A 276 -3.42 30.59 17.24
C ASN A 276 -4.80 30.47 16.60
N MET A 277 -4.91 30.66 15.29
CA MET A 277 -6.18 30.60 14.59
C MET A 277 -6.54 29.16 14.26
N GLU A 278 -7.70 28.71 14.76
CA GLU A 278 -8.31 27.47 14.30
C GLU A 278 -9.03 27.75 12.97
N ILE A 279 -8.60 27.07 11.92
CA ILE A 279 -9.15 27.20 10.56
C ILE A 279 -9.83 25.89 10.18
N ASN A 280 -11.02 25.94 9.61
CA ASN A 280 -11.75 24.74 9.16
C ASN A 280 -11.55 24.44 7.65
N LEU A 281 -10.47 24.94 7.07
CA LEU A 281 -10.07 24.64 5.69
C LEU A 281 -9.62 23.19 5.58
N MET A 282 -10.08 22.50 4.54
CA MET A 282 -9.57 21.20 4.14
C MET A 282 -8.83 21.32 2.81
N VAL A 283 -7.65 20.70 2.72
CA VAL A 283 -6.90 20.57 1.47
C VAL A 283 -6.66 19.09 1.19
N TYR A 284 -6.91 18.69 -0.05
CA TYR A 284 -6.65 17.35 -0.55
C TYR A 284 -5.50 17.40 -1.53
N ILE A 285 -4.46 16.61 -1.30
CA ILE A 285 -3.32 16.46 -2.19
C ILE A 285 -3.37 15.04 -2.76
N HIS A 286 -3.80 14.91 -4.00
CA HIS A 286 -3.92 13.63 -4.69
C HIS A 286 -2.65 13.33 -5.48
N THR A 287 -2.14 12.13 -5.34
CA THR A 287 -1.12 11.55 -6.22
C THR A 287 -1.79 10.49 -7.10
N ILE A 288 -1.79 10.70 -8.41
CA ILE A 288 -2.41 9.81 -9.41
C ILE A 288 -1.36 9.56 -10.49
N GLY A 289 -0.87 8.32 -10.57
CA GLY A 289 0.38 8.04 -11.29
C GLY A 289 1.51 8.91 -10.74
N ASP A 290 2.28 9.53 -11.62
CA ASP A 290 3.39 10.42 -11.25
C ASP A 290 2.97 11.90 -11.04
N THR A 291 1.66 12.19 -11.06
CA THR A 291 1.15 13.58 -11.03
C THR A 291 0.48 13.89 -9.70
N ARG A 292 0.79 15.07 -9.15
CA ARG A 292 0.12 15.65 -7.97
C ARG A 292 -0.97 16.63 -8.38
N TYR A 293 -2.13 16.53 -7.74
CA TYR A 293 -3.28 17.40 -7.92
C TYR A 293 -3.72 17.96 -6.57
N TYR A 294 -4.22 19.20 -6.57
CA TYR A 294 -4.61 19.90 -5.34
C TYR A 294 -6.08 20.27 -5.41
N GLN A 295 -6.86 19.93 -4.38
CA GLN A 295 -8.22 20.40 -4.18
C GLN A 295 -8.35 21.04 -2.80
N TYR A 296 -9.35 21.87 -2.61
CA TYR A 296 -9.69 22.43 -1.31
C TYR A 296 -11.20 22.36 -1.08
N ASP A 297 -11.58 22.32 0.19
CA ASP A 297 -12.97 22.47 0.61
C ASP A 297 -13.06 23.50 1.75
N MET A 298 -13.94 24.48 1.53
CA MET A 298 -14.25 25.55 2.49
C MET A 298 -15.68 25.41 3.03
N SER A 299 -16.31 24.24 2.88
CA SER A 299 -17.69 23.98 3.30
C SER A 299 -17.88 24.10 4.81
N GLU A 300 -16.86 23.75 5.58
CA GLU A 300 -16.81 23.86 7.04
C GLU A 300 -16.23 25.20 7.53
N CYS A 301 -15.69 26.04 6.64
CA CYS A 301 -15.19 27.36 7.01
C CYS A 301 -16.31 28.29 7.47
N THR A 302 -16.07 29.00 8.58
CA THR A 302 -16.98 30.07 9.02
C THR A 302 -16.95 31.26 8.07
N GLU A 303 -17.97 32.14 8.14
CA GLU A 303 -18.00 33.37 7.31
C GLU A 303 -16.83 34.32 7.59
N GLU A 304 -16.23 34.24 8.79
CA GLU A 304 -15.04 35.00 9.17
C GLU A 304 -13.76 34.37 8.61
N GLU A 305 -13.71 33.04 8.52
CA GLU A 305 -12.56 32.29 7.95
C GLU A 305 -12.48 32.38 6.43
N LYS A 306 -13.63 32.40 5.72
CA LYS A 306 -13.68 32.33 4.26
C LYS A 306 -12.80 33.36 3.54
N PRO A 307 -12.80 34.66 3.90
CA PRO A 307 -11.92 35.63 3.24
C PRO A 307 -10.42 35.32 3.43
N LEU A 308 -10.03 34.78 4.59
CA LEU A 308 -8.65 34.38 4.86
C LEU A 308 -8.29 33.13 4.03
N CYS A 309 -9.16 32.12 4.03
CA CYS A 309 -8.98 30.91 3.23
C CYS A 309 -8.89 31.21 1.74
N GLU A 310 -9.75 32.08 1.20
CA GLU A 310 -9.70 32.55 -0.19
C GLU A 310 -8.37 33.26 -0.50
N THR A 311 -7.87 34.07 0.44
CA THR A 311 -6.57 34.74 0.31
C THR A 311 -5.42 33.74 0.28
N TYR A 312 -5.43 32.74 1.17
CA TYR A 312 -4.45 31.66 1.18
C TYR A 312 -4.44 30.89 -0.14
N ILE A 313 -5.61 30.43 -0.60
CA ILE A 313 -5.77 29.69 -1.86
C ILE A 313 -5.27 30.49 -3.06
N ASP A 314 -5.60 31.78 -3.15
CA ASP A 314 -5.17 32.63 -4.27
C ASP A 314 -3.67 32.91 -4.24
N LYS A 315 -3.08 33.09 -3.06
CA LYS A 315 -1.63 33.21 -2.92
C LYS A 315 -0.91 31.92 -3.27
N CYS A 316 -1.39 30.75 -2.83
CA CYS A 316 -0.83 29.46 -3.24
C CYS A 316 -0.89 29.29 -4.76
N ARG A 317 -1.99 29.74 -5.40
CA ARG A 317 -2.10 29.73 -6.87
C ARG A 317 -1.08 30.64 -7.54
N THR A 318 -0.96 31.88 -7.07
CA THR A 318 -0.21 32.93 -7.77
C THR A 318 1.27 32.97 -7.43
N GLN A 319 1.66 32.54 -6.23
CA GLN A 319 3.04 32.61 -5.72
C GLN A 319 3.71 31.23 -5.69
N ALA A 320 3.00 30.18 -5.24
CA ALA A 320 3.53 28.82 -5.19
C ALA A 320 3.22 27.98 -6.45
N GLY A 321 2.41 28.52 -7.37
CA GLY A 321 2.07 27.86 -8.64
C GLY A 321 1.11 26.67 -8.49
N ILE A 322 0.37 26.60 -7.37
CA ILE A 322 -0.58 25.52 -7.11
C ILE A 322 -1.79 25.63 -8.04
N ASN A 323 -2.01 24.58 -8.84
CA ASN A 323 -3.21 24.47 -9.66
C ASN A 323 -4.31 23.72 -8.90
N TRP A 324 -5.29 24.48 -8.41
CA TRP A 324 -6.48 23.93 -7.73
C TRP A 324 -7.48 23.35 -8.74
N VAL A 325 -7.74 22.06 -8.66
CA VAL A 325 -8.57 21.31 -9.63
C VAL A 325 -9.93 20.92 -9.07
N THR A 326 -10.84 20.59 -9.99
CA THR A 326 -12.20 20.13 -9.69
C THR A 326 -12.28 18.62 -9.53
N ASP A 327 -13.35 18.12 -8.89
CA ASP A 327 -13.58 16.68 -8.74
C ASP A 327 -13.65 15.98 -10.10
N ASP A 328 -14.24 16.62 -11.11
CA ASP A 328 -14.35 16.06 -12.46
C ASP A 328 -12.95 15.86 -13.09
N GLU A 329 -11.98 16.73 -12.79
CA GLU A 329 -10.59 16.60 -13.25
C GLU A 329 -9.87 15.46 -12.52
N ILE A 330 -10.08 15.32 -11.20
CA ILE A 330 -9.55 14.18 -10.43
C ILE A 330 -10.12 12.86 -10.96
N GLN A 331 -11.43 12.78 -11.16
CA GLN A 331 -12.09 11.59 -11.69
C GLN A 331 -11.57 11.23 -13.09
N ALA A 332 -11.36 12.23 -13.95
CA ALA A 332 -10.77 12.02 -15.27
C ALA A 332 -9.32 11.50 -15.16
N ALA A 333 -8.52 12.02 -14.22
CA ALA A 333 -7.16 11.55 -13.97
C ALA A 333 -7.15 10.08 -13.49
N ILE A 334 -8.01 9.71 -12.55
CA ILE A 334 -8.15 8.33 -12.07
C ILE A 334 -8.56 7.39 -13.20
N GLN A 335 -9.51 7.79 -14.05
CA GLN A 335 -9.93 7.02 -15.22
C GLN A 335 -8.78 6.78 -16.20
N ASN A 336 -7.99 7.82 -16.48
CA ASN A 336 -6.82 7.71 -17.33
C ASN A 336 -5.76 6.78 -16.72
N GLN A 337 -5.55 6.84 -15.40
CA GLN A 337 -4.63 5.97 -14.69
C GLN A 337 -5.08 4.50 -14.75
N CYS A 338 -6.36 4.23 -14.53
CA CYS A 338 -6.92 2.88 -14.70
C CYS A 338 -6.67 2.37 -16.13
N ALA A 339 -6.92 3.20 -17.15
CA ALA A 339 -6.68 2.84 -18.54
C ALA A 339 -5.19 2.55 -18.83
N ALA A 340 -4.26 3.33 -18.25
CA ALA A 340 -2.83 3.10 -18.37
C ALA A 340 -2.38 1.78 -17.73
N LEU A 341 -3.04 1.39 -16.64
CA LEU A 341 -2.81 0.13 -15.93
C LEU A 341 -3.59 -1.06 -16.51
N ASN A 342 -4.34 -0.86 -17.60
CA ASN A 342 -5.26 -1.87 -18.17
C ASN A 342 -6.33 -2.39 -17.17
N ILE A 343 -6.78 -1.51 -16.27
CA ILE A 343 -7.81 -1.80 -15.27
C ILE A 343 -9.14 -1.22 -15.74
N ASP A 344 -10.21 -2.01 -15.68
CA ASP A 344 -11.57 -1.50 -15.89
C ASP A 344 -11.97 -0.57 -14.72
N TYR A 345 -12.20 0.70 -15.02
CA TYR A 345 -12.66 1.71 -14.05
C TYR A 345 -13.93 1.28 -13.30
N GLY A 346 -14.79 0.45 -13.92
CA GLY A 346 -15.97 -0.10 -13.27
C GLY A 346 -15.68 -0.97 -12.05
N LEU A 347 -14.47 -1.55 -11.95
CA LEU A 347 -14.07 -2.38 -10.81
C LEU A 347 -13.93 -1.59 -9.51
N LEU A 348 -13.61 -0.29 -9.61
CA LEU A 348 -13.53 0.62 -8.46
C LEU A 348 -14.90 0.88 -7.81
N GLN A 349 -15.98 0.32 -8.36
CA GLN A 349 -17.33 0.42 -7.79
C GLN A 349 -17.80 -0.91 -7.17
N SER A 350 -16.94 -1.93 -7.16
CA SER A 350 -17.27 -3.30 -6.72
C SER A 350 -16.29 -3.79 -5.67
N TYR A 351 -16.66 -3.58 -4.41
CA TYR A 351 -15.86 -3.95 -3.24
C TYR A 351 -16.37 -5.26 -2.64
N GLU A 352 -16.00 -6.39 -3.25
CA GLU A 352 -16.18 -7.69 -2.62
C GLU A 352 -14.99 -7.96 -1.70
N LYS A 353 -15.24 -8.08 -0.40
CA LYS A 353 -14.18 -8.32 0.59
C LYS A 353 -13.49 -9.64 0.33
N THR A 354 -12.18 -9.65 0.55
CA THR A 354 -11.38 -10.87 0.53
C THR A 354 -11.86 -11.85 1.61
N VAL A 355 -11.97 -13.12 1.25
CA VAL A 355 -12.33 -14.20 2.19
C VAL A 355 -11.05 -14.87 2.66
N TRP A 356 -10.74 -14.68 3.94
CA TRP A 356 -9.58 -15.27 4.59
C TRP A 356 -9.88 -16.68 5.09
N THR A 357 -8.91 -17.57 4.90
CA THR A 357 -8.92 -18.94 5.44
C THR A 357 -7.81 -19.05 6.47
N GLN A 358 -8.15 -19.47 7.68
CA GLN A 358 -7.16 -19.79 8.70
C GLN A 358 -6.45 -21.09 8.34
N LEU A 359 -5.12 -21.08 8.38
CA LEU A 359 -4.27 -22.25 8.06
C LEU A 359 -4.18 -23.24 9.23
#